data_AF-A0A4S8KNE6-F1
#
_entry.id   AF-A0A4S8KNE6-F1
#
_cell.length_a   1.000
_cell.length_b   1.000
_cell.length_c   1.000
_cell.angle_alpha   90.00
_cell.angle_beta   90.00
_cell.angle_gamma   90.00
#
_symmetry.space_group_name_H-M   'P 1'
#
loop_
_entity.id
_entity.type
_entity.pdbx_description
1 polymer ?
#
loop_
_entity_poly.entity_id
_entity_poly.type
_entity_poly.pdbx_seq_one_letter_code
_entity_poly.pdbx_strand_id
1 'polypeptide(L)'
;QLVVQFTEERGLITLGWIHTHPTQPCFMSFVDLHTHSGFQCMLPESFAVVQCAPQCNPNFGIFRLTDPPGLQTILECRAKEAFHPHPDPYRSPVLPIYTDAPDKGHVQMRE
;
A
#
# COMPACT_ATOMS: atom_id res chain seq x y z
N GLN A 1 -15.67 -20.37 0.82
CA GLN A 1 -15.76 -19.76 -0.52
C GLN A 1 -14.47 -19.00 -0.77
N LEU A 2 -13.88 -19.12 -1.97
CA LEU A 2 -12.74 -18.28 -2.35
C LEU A 2 -13.19 -16.82 -2.40
N VAL A 3 -12.37 -15.88 -1.93
CA VAL A 3 -12.69 -14.43 -1.96
C VAL A 3 -13.01 -13.95 -3.38
N VAL A 4 -12.33 -14.51 -4.38
CA VAL A 4 -12.59 -14.25 -5.81
C VAL A 4 -14.00 -14.66 -6.20
N GLN A 5 -14.45 -15.87 -5.84
CA GLN A 5 -15.79 -16.34 -6.18
C GLN A 5 -16.87 -15.45 -5.56
N PHE A 6 -16.68 -15.05 -4.29
CA PHE A 6 -17.63 -14.18 -3.60
C PHE A 6 -17.75 -12.79 -4.24
N THR A 7 -16.63 -12.24 -4.73
CA THR A 7 -16.61 -10.91 -5.36
C THR A 7 -17.20 -10.95 -6.77
N GLU A 8 -16.88 -11.99 -7.55
CA GLU A 8 -17.43 -12.19 -8.90
C GLU A 8 -18.95 -12.42 -8.88
N GLU A 9 -19.47 -13.27 -7.99
CA GLU A 9 -20.91 -13.55 -7.85
C GLU A 9 -21.73 -12.29 -7.54
N ARG A 10 -21.10 -11.29 -6.91
CA ARG A 10 -21.75 -10.06 -6.44
C ARG A 10 -21.37 -8.82 -7.25
N GLY A 11 -20.53 -8.97 -8.28
CA GLY A 11 -20.03 -7.85 -9.08
C GLY A 11 -19.23 -6.82 -8.27
N LEU A 12 -18.51 -7.25 -7.24
CA LEU A 12 -17.70 -6.39 -6.38
C LEU A 12 -16.28 -6.24 -6.95
N ILE A 13 -15.78 -5.01 -6.98
CA ILE A 13 -14.41 -4.71 -7.41
C ILE A 13 -13.53 -4.55 -6.17
N THR A 14 -12.36 -5.19 -6.17
CA THR A 14 -11.35 -4.99 -5.13
C THR A 14 -10.60 -3.68 -5.36
N LEU A 15 -11.00 -2.62 -4.65
CA LEU A 15 -10.38 -1.30 -4.74
C LEU A 15 -9.06 -1.21 -3.96
N GLY A 16 -8.87 -2.04 -2.94
CA GLY A 16 -7.74 -1.94 -2.04
C GLY A 16 -7.89 -2.88 -0.88
N TRP A 17 -7.09 -2.65 0.15
CA TRP A 17 -7.04 -3.51 1.32
C TRP A 17 -6.71 -2.70 2.58
N ILE A 18 -7.05 -3.27 3.73
CA ILE A 18 -6.81 -2.67 5.04
C ILE A 18 -6.17 -3.71 5.95
N HIS A 19 -5.15 -3.30 6.71
CA HIS A 19 -4.57 -4.12 7.76
C HIS A 19 -4.23 -3.28 8.99
N THR A 20 -3.93 -3.97 10.09
CA THR A 20 -3.67 -3.35 11.38
C THR A 20 -2.21 -3.53 11.80
N HIS A 21 -1.64 -2.50 12.41
CA HIS A 21 -0.37 -2.51 13.11
C HIS A 21 -0.64 -2.45 14.62
N PRO A 22 -0.60 -3.60 15.34
CA PRO A 22 -1.02 -3.67 16.74
C PRO A 22 -0.10 -2.90 17.71
N THR A 23 1.18 -2.76 17.38
CA THR A 23 2.18 -2.07 18.21
C THR A 23 3.06 -1.11 17.42
N GLN A 24 3.06 -1.23 16.10
CA GLN A 24 3.94 -0.47 15.20
C GLN A 24 3.30 0.85 14.74
N PRO A 25 4.13 1.87 14.41
CA PRO A 25 3.64 3.11 13.83
C PRO A 25 3.03 2.90 12.43
N CYS A 26 2.42 3.96 11.91
CA CYS A 26 1.76 3.96 10.60
C CYS A 26 2.80 4.05 9.49
N PHE A 27 3.13 2.91 8.88
CA PHE A 27 4.02 2.83 7.73
C PHE A 27 3.69 1.61 6.87
N MET A 28 4.13 1.61 5.62
CA MET A 28 4.08 0.44 4.74
C MET A 28 5.31 -0.42 4.98
N SER A 29 5.13 -1.63 5.52
CA SER A 29 6.24 -2.59 5.62
C SER A 29 6.62 -3.14 4.24
N PHE A 30 7.77 -3.79 4.13
CA PHE A 30 8.21 -4.43 2.88
C PHE A 30 7.18 -5.41 2.34
N VAL A 31 6.58 -6.21 3.22
CA VAL A 31 5.52 -7.15 2.88
C VAL A 31 4.30 -6.42 2.32
N ASP A 32 3.95 -5.27 2.90
CA ASP A 32 2.83 -4.45 2.46
C ASP A 32 3.10 -3.84 1.08
N LEU A 33 4.34 -3.38 0.81
CA LEU A 33 4.74 -2.86 -0.50
C LEU A 33 4.62 -3.93 -1.59
N HIS A 34 5.12 -5.14 -1.34
CA HIS A 34 5.00 -6.26 -2.28
C HIS A 34 3.54 -6.67 -2.49
N THR A 35 2.76 -6.76 -1.42
CA THR A 35 1.32 -7.07 -1.50
C THR A 35 0.60 -6.01 -2.32
N HIS A 36 0.83 -4.73 -2.02
CA HIS A 36 0.16 -3.63 -2.67
C HIS A 36 0.57 -3.48 -4.15
N SER A 37 1.80 -3.84 -4.52
CA SER A 37 2.25 -3.81 -5.92
C SER A 37 1.35 -4.62 -6.85
N GLY A 38 0.89 -5.79 -6.41
CA GLY A 38 -0.04 -6.61 -7.18
C GLY A 38 -1.41 -5.96 -7.36
N PHE A 39 -1.94 -5.36 -6.29
CA PHE A 39 -3.21 -4.62 -6.34
C PHE A 39 -3.12 -3.39 -7.26
N GLN A 40 -2.03 -2.61 -7.16
CA GLN A 40 -1.85 -1.41 -7.96
C GLN A 40 -1.56 -1.72 -9.45
N CYS A 41 -0.98 -2.87 -9.77
CA CYS A 41 -0.88 -3.35 -11.16
C CYS A 41 -2.23 -3.69 -11.78
N MET A 42 -3.16 -4.23 -10.98
CA MET A 42 -4.51 -4.56 -11.45
C MET A 42 -5.39 -3.30 -11.55
N LEU A 43 -5.24 -2.37 -10.62
CA LEU A 43 -5.98 -1.12 -10.56
C LEU A 43 -5.05 0.03 -10.11
N PRO A 44 -4.67 0.97 -11.00
CA PRO A 44 -3.78 2.09 -10.66
C PRO A 44 -4.29 2.98 -9.52
N GLU A 45 -5.61 2.99 -9.33
CA GLU A 45 -6.35 3.65 -8.26
C GLU A 45 -6.36 2.86 -6.93
N SER A 46 -5.67 1.73 -6.85
CA SER A 46 -5.67 0.96 -5.61
C SER A 46 -4.97 1.70 -4.47
N PHE A 47 -5.45 1.51 -3.25
CA PHE A 47 -4.86 2.06 -2.04
C PHE A 47 -4.77 1.02 -0.91
N ALA A 48 -3.82 1.21 -0.02
CA ALA A 48 -3.67 0.42 1.21
C ALA A 48 -3.97 1.30 2.42
N VAL A 49 -4.80 0.81 3.34
CA VAL A 49 -5.09 1.49 4.61
C VAL A 49 -4.38 0.76 5.74
N VAL A 50 -3.52 1.48 6.47
CA VAL A 50 -2.85 0.95 7.66
C VAL A 50 -3.51 1.57 8.88
N GLN A 51 -4.21 0.75 9.65
CA GLN A 51 -4.77 1.17 10.93
C GLN A 51 -3.77 0.88 12.04
N CYS A 52 -3.39 1.90 12.80
CA CYS A 52 -2.47 1.76 13.92
C CYS A 52 -3.22 1.57 15.24
N ALA A 53 -2.49 1.09 16.24
CA ALA A 53 -2.98 1.03 17.61
C ALA A 53 -3.52 2.41 18.06
N PRO A 54 -4.57 2.45 18.90
CA PRO A 54 -5.22 3.70 19.34
C PRO A 54 -4.30 4.65 20.13
N GLN A 55 -3.07 4.23 20.44
CA GLN A 55 -2.05 5.04 21.09
C GLN A 55 -1.17 5.81 20.08
N CYS A 56 -1.26 5.50 18.78
CA CYS A 56 -0.53 6.18 17.73
C CYS A 56 -1.40 7.28 17.10
N ASN A 57 -0.89 8.49 16.99
CA ASN A 57 -1.55 9.57 16.26
C ASN A 57 -0.73 9.89 14.99
N PRO A 58 -1.24 9.65 13.77
CA PRO A 58 -2.61 9.31 13.40
C PRO A 58 -2.99 7.83 13.61
N ASN A 59 -4.27 7.58 13.89
CA ASN A 59 -4.82 6.22 14.12
C ASN A 59 -4.90 5.38 12.83
N PHE A 60 -4.85 6.01 11.66
CA PHE A 60 -4.81 5.33 10.38
C PHE A 60 -4.07 6.19 9.35
N GLY A 61 -3.54 5.55 8.32
CA GLY A 61 -2.92 6.19 7.16
C GLY A 61 -3.35 5.48 5.88
N ILE A 62 -3.47 6.25 4.81
CA ILE A 62 -3.81 5.74 3.47
C ILE A 62 -2.57 5.91 2.61
N PHE A 63 -2.10 4.82 2.03
CA PHE A 63 -0.85 4.76 1.28
C PHE A 63 -1.08 4.24 -0.14
N ARG A 64 -0.20 4.66 -1.04
CA ARG A 64 -0.10 4.16 -2.41
C ARG A 64 1.35 4.06 -2.85
N LEU A 65 1.66 3.18 -3.80
CA LEU A 65 2.98 3.19 -4.45
C LEU A 65 3.06 4.35 -5.44
N THR A 66 4.25 4.92 -5.58
CA THR A 66 4.52 5.88 -6.66
C THR A 66 4.63 5.14 -7.98
N ASP A 67 3.98 5.64 -9.02
CA ASP A 67 3.95 4.99 -10.33
C ASP A 67 4.10 6.04 -11.43
N PRO A 68 5.27 6.15 -12.08
CA PRO A 68 6.62 5.65 -11.71
C PRO A 68 7.28 6.53 -10.61
N PRO A 69 8.28 6.09 -9.80
CA PRO A 69 9.16 4.90 -9.95
C PRO A 69 9.00 3.75 -8.91
N GLY A 70 8.15 3.91 -7.89
CA GLY A 70 8.03 2.94 -6.80
C GLY A 70 7.50 1.57 -7.21
N LEU A 71 6.45 1.51 -8.02
CA LEU A 71 5.83 0.27 -8.48
C LEU A 71 6.82 -0.61 -9.25
N GLN A 72 7.56 -0.02 -10.19
CA GLN A 72 8.55 -0.73 -10.99
C GLN A 72 9.68 -1.30 -10.12
N THR A 73 10.14 -0.54 -9.12
CA THR A 73 11.19 -0.97 -8.19
C THR A 73 10.79 -2.22 -7.41
N ILE A 74 9.53 -2.30 -6.95
CA ILE A 74 9.02 -3.46 -6.21
C ILE A 74 8.81 -4.68 -7.13
N LEU A 75 8.34 -4.48 -8.37
CA LEU A 75 8.13 -5.55 -9.35
C LEU A 75 9.45 -6.18 -9.83
N GLU A 76 10.50 -5.38 -9.94
CA GLU A 76 11.84 -5.81 -10.32
C GLU A 76 12.63 -6.42 -9.14
N CYS A 77 12.13 -6.25 -7.92
CA CYS A 77 12.75 -6.84 -6.75
C CYS A 77 12.72 -8.38 -6.83
N ARG A 78 13.89 -8.99 -6.58
CA ARG A 78 14.11 -10.45 -6.56
C ARG A 78 14.67 -10.94 -5.23
N ALA A 79 14.70 -10.07 -4.22
CA ALA A 79 15.16 -10.44 -2.89
C ALA A 79 14.24 -11.52 -2.32
N LYS A 80 14.83 -12.60 -1.82
CA LYS A 80 14.11 -13.74 -1.23
C LYS A 80 13.83 -13.53 0.26
N GLU A 81 14.41 -12.50 0.86
CA GLU A 81 14.25 -12.19 2.27
C GLU A 81 12.95 -11.45 2.50
N ALA A 82 12.18 -11.88 3.50
CA ALA A 82 10.89 -11.26 3.85
C ALA A 82 11.02 -9.80 4.33
N PHE A 83 12.23 -9.42 4.80
CA PHE A 83 12.54 -8.08 5.25
C PHE A 83 13.86 -7.66 4.62
N HIS A 84 13.81 -6.88 3.55
CA HIS A 84 15.01 -6.35 2.90
C HIS A 84 14.81 -4.86 2.60
N PRO A 85 15.84 -4.02 2.81
CA PRO A 85 15.76 -2.62 2.48
C PRO A 85 15.72 -2.45 0.96
N HIS A 86 14.65 -1.84 0.44
CA HIS A 86 14.69 -1.29 -0.90
C HIS A 86 15.52 -0.01 -0.90
N PRO A 87 16.25 0.30 -1.98
CA PRO A 87 17.08 1.50 -2.05
C PRO A 87 16.23 2.73 -1.75
N ASP A 88 16.55 3.31 -0.60
CA ASP A 88 15.86 4.43 0.00
C ASP A 88 16.20 5.74 -0.77
N PRO A 89 15.22 6.64 -0.95
CA PRO A 89 15.35 7.92 -1.66
C PRO A 89 16.40 8.89 -1.08
N TYR A 90 17.00 8.63 0.08
CA TYR A 90 18.01 9.51 0.67
C TYR A 90 19.41 9.40 0.03
N ARG A 91 19.65 8.46 -0.91
CA ARG A 91 20.98 8.25 -1.51
C ARG A 91 21.13 8.65 -3.00
N SER A 92 20.07 9.11 -3.64
CA SER A 92 20.06 9.61 -5.04
C SER A 92 18.73 10.37 -5.26
N PRO A 93 18.54 11.27 -6.25
CA PRO A 93 17.43 12.25 -6.29
C PRO A 93 16.05 11.63 -6.64
N VAL A 94 15.79 10.42 -6.17
CA VAL A 94 14.73 9.52 -6.59
C VAL A 94 13.58 9.65 -5.59
N LEU A 95 12.38 9.84 -6.11
CA LEU A 95 11.14 10.00 -5.36
C LEU A 95 10.89 8.82 -4.39
N PRO A 96 10.15 9.01 -3.29
CA PRO A 96 9.84 7.93 -2.36
C PRO A 96 9.07 6.79 -3.06
N ILE A 97 9.30 5.53 -2.64
CA ILE A 97 8.70 4.33 -3.24
C ILE A 97 7.18 4.31 -3.03
N TYR A 98 6.71 4.85 -1.92
CA TYR A 98 5.30 5.03 -1.62
C TYR A 98 5.07 6.44 -1.09
N THR A 99 3.83 6.91 -1.22
CA THR A 99 3.40 8.19 -0.69
C THR A 99 2.09 8.00 0.06
N ASP A 100 1.85 8.88 1.02
CA ASP A 100 0.52 9.07 1.57
C ASP A 100 -0.42 9.49 0.43
N ALA A 101 -1.64 8.97 0.43
CA ALA A 101 -2.72 9.43 -0.43
C ALA A 101 -3.51 10.50 0.34
N PRO A 102 -3.17 11.79 0.22
CA PRO A 102 -3.84 12.83 0.98
C PRO A 102 -5.31 12.94 0.55
N ASP A 103 -6.15 13.34 1.52
CA ASP A 103 -7.62 13.49 1.49
C ASP A 103 -8.17 14.49 0.44
N LYS A 104 -7.32 14.94 -0.50
CA LYS A 104 -7.64 15.88 -1.59
C LYS A 104 -7.14 15.41 -2.97
N GLY A 105 -6.62 14.19 -3.05
CA GLY A 105 -6.18 13.59 -4.30
C GLY A 105 -7.24 12.64 -4.86
N HIS A 106 -6.80 11.41 -5.07
CA HIS A 106 -7.59 10.30 -5.61
C HIS A 106 -8.60 9.72 -4.58
N VAL A 107 -8.28 9.77 -3.29
CA VAL A 107 -9.15 9.28 -2.21
C VAL A 107 -9.72 10.47 -1.45
N GLN A 108 -11.04 10.46 -1.26
CA GLN A 108 -11.75 11.46 -0.46
C GLN A 108 -12.59 10.76 0.60
N MET A 109 -12.39 11.09 1.86
CA MET A 109 -13.26 10.65 2.94
C MET A 109 -14.60 11.39 2.85
N ARG A 110 -15.70 10.64 2.93
CA ARG A 110 -17.07 11.16 2.94
C ARG A 110 -17.71 10.82 4.28
N GLU A 111 -18.44 11.79 4.84
CA GLU A 111 -19.31 11.62 6.01
C GLU A 111 -20.61 10.87 5.66
#